data_AF-A0A968U9Z3-F1
#
_entry.id   AF-A0A968U9Z3-F1
#
_cell.length_a   1.000
_cell.length_b   1.000
_cell.length_c   1.000
_cell.angle_alpha   90.00
_cell.angle_beta   90.00
_cell.angle_gamma   90.00
#
_symmetry.space_group_name_H-M   'P 1'
#
loop_
_entity.id
_entity.type
_entity.pdbx_description
1 polymer ?
#
loop_
_entity_poly.entity_id
_entity_poly.type
_entity_poly.pdbx_seq_one_letter_code
_entity_poly.pdbx_strand_id
1 'polypeptide(L)'
;MEIRQAGEERWRSAPQTTHTLENIENPYLKRVLKMLCGGDDTDPTVTDRFLEEFIQALRTAWENIEPEDVDRDPAIALIMGQPIAVVRATLNLQLQGQPAINQDWSVFRQDLERTERETNQFEQVQFPIRLGDYRKLSDGLVGYWLEDDAGNLSQQVYIAQAQGVNHERIVTTPHLFYQTVQAAPQVVTALIDPRTKVHAVAGIVPTKDISIPKEHYVDALKTIFKFRF
;
A
#
# COMPACT_ATOMS: atom_id res chain seq x y z
N MET A 1 -38.47 18.45 1.99
CA MET A 1 -37.12 18.86 1.53
C MET A 1 -36.27 18.92 2.78
N GLU A 2 -35.86 17.76 3.28
CA GLU A 2 -35.06 17.63 4.49
C GLU A 2 -33.60 17.72 4.12
N ILE A 3 -32.96 18.77 4.63
CA ILE A 3 -31.52 18.98 4.55
C ILE A 3 -30.91 17.93 5.49
N ARG A 4 -30.29 16.89 4.91
CA ARG A 4 -29.46 15.95 5.66
C ARG A 4 -28.29 16.75 6.23
N GLN A 5 -28.29 16.98 7.54
CA GLN A 5 -27.12 17.45 8.26
C GLN A 5 -25.98 16.44 8.06
N ALA A 6 -24.78 16.95 7.75
CA ALA A 6 -23.56 16.17 7.69
C ALA A 6 -23.39 15.43 9.02
N GLY A 7 -23.50 14.10 8.97
CA GLY A 7 -23.30 13.26 10.14
C GLY A 7 -21.82 13.25 10.48
N GLU A 8 -21.50 13.42 11.77
CA GLU A 8 -20.18 13.11 12.33
C GLU A 8 -19.71 11.76 11.76
N GLU A 9 -18.66 11.76 10.93
CA GLU A 9 -18.07 10.53 10.37
C GLU A 9 -17.28 9.78 11.46
N ARG A 10 -17.92 9.48 12.59
CA ARG A 10 -17.34 8.63 13.64
C ARG A 10 -17.44 7.19 13.22
N TRP A 11 -16.35 6.45 13.39
CA TRP A 11 -16.35 5.00 13.23
C TRP A 11 -17.46 4.37 14.09
N ARG A 12 -18.34 3.59 13.45
CA ARG A 12 -19.38 2.81 14.12
C ARG A 12 -19.23 1.36 13.69
N SER A 13 -19.23 0.46 14.66
CA SER A 13 -19.31 -0.98 14.38
C SER A 13 -20.53 -1.29 13.53
N ALA A 14 -20.44 -2.35 12.72
CA ALA A 14 -21.58 -2.83 11.96
C ALA A 14 -22.76 -3.14 12.92
N PRO A 15 -24.02 -2.93 12.51
CA PRO A 15 -25.17 -3.25 13.32
C PRO A 15 -25.05 -4.68 13.88
N GLN A 16 -25.36 -4.86 15.16
CA GLN A 16 -25.24 -6.14 15.90
C GLN A 16 -23.82 -6.64 16.21
N THR A 17 -22.77 -5.84 15.98
CA THR A 17 -21.40 -6.18 16.41
C THR A 17 -20.84 -5.14 17.37
N THR A 18 -20.22 -5.60 18.47
CA THR A 18 -19.46 -4.76 19.41
C THR A 18 -17.99 -5.12 19.30
N HIS A 19 -17.41 -4.97 18.11
CA HIS A 19 -15.96 -5.02 17.97
C HIS A 19 -15.38 -3.72 18.53
N THR A 20 -14.40 -3.83 19.42
CA THR A 20 -13.54 -2.71 19.84
C THR A 20 -12.16 -2.94 19.22
N LEU A 21 -11.34 -1.89 19.09
CA LEU A 21 -9.95 -2.01 18.62
C LEU A 21 -9.15 -3.05 19.41
N GLU A 22 -9.54 -3.31 20.66
CA GLU A 22 -8.92 -4.29 21.54
C GLU A 22 -9.19 -5.74 21.13
N ASN A 23 -10.35 -6.01 20.54
CA ASN A 23 -10.80 -7.35 20.15
C ASN A 23 -10.27 -7.81 18.78
N ILE A 24 -9.38 -7.04 18.15
CA ILE A 24 -8.81 -7.35 16.84
C ILE A 24 -7.55 -8.19 17.05
N GLU A 25 -7.64 -9.47 16.70
CA GLU A 25 -6.54 -10.43 16.85
C GLU A 25 -5.33 -10.08 15.97
N ASN A 26 -5.56 -9.55 14.77
CA ASN A 26 -4.48 -9.22 13.84
C ASN A 26 -3.78 -7.91 14.26
N PRO A 27 -2.50 -7.97 14.71
CA PRO A 27 -1.80 -6.79 15.22
C PRO A 27 -1.52 -5.75 14.13
N TYR A 28 -1.36 -6.16 12.87
CA TYR A 28 -1.13 -5.25 11.74
C TYR A 28 -2.39 -4.48 11.39
N LEU A 29 -3.54 -5.16 11.34
CA LEU A 29 -4.82 -4.50 11.14
C LEU A 29 -5.12 -3.51 12.27
N LYS A 30 -4.79 -3.89 13.51
CA LYS A 30 -4.93 -3.00 14.67
C LYS A 30 -4.09 -1.73 14.54
N ARG A 31 -2.86 -1.82 14.00
CA ARG A 31 -2.01 -0.64 13.72
C ARG A 31 -2.65 0.29 12.69
N VAL A 32 -3.20 -0.25 11.61
CA VAL A 32 -3.90 0.54 10.59
C VAL A 32 -5.10 1.27 11.20
N LEU A 33 -5.92 0.56 11.96
CA LEU A 33 -7.10 1.18 12.60
C LEU A 33 -6.70 2.21 13.64
N LYS A 34 -5.61 2.00 14.39
CA LYS A 34 -5.05 3.02 15.28
C LYS A 34 -4.69 4.29 14.48
N MET A 35 -4.03 4.15 13.33
CA MET A 35 -3.71 5.29 12.46
C MET A 35 -4.96 6.02 11.96
N LEU A 36 -6.00 5.28 11.56
CA LEU A 36 -7.28 5.86 11.12
C LEU A 36 -8.03 6.59 12.24
N CYS A 37 -7.89 6.13 13.48
CA CYS A 37 -8.46 6.75 14.67
C CYS A 37 -7.60 7.89 15.25
N GLY A 38 -6.69 8.48 14.46
CA GLY A 38 -5.88 9.64 14.87
C GLY A 38 -4.49 9.29 15.41
N GLY A 39 -4.08 8.02 15.38
CA GLY A 39 -2.75 7.60 15.79
C GLY A 39 -2.52 7.81 17.28
N ASP A 40 -1.62 8.74 17.63
CA ASP A 40 -1.32 9.14 19.00
C ASP A 40 -1.99 10.48 19.39
N ASP A 41 -2.74 11.11 18.47
CA ASP A 41 -3.47 12.33 18.77
C ASP A 41 -4.64 12.04 19.70
N THR A 42 -4.71 12.78 20.80
CA THR A 42 -5.78 12.66 21.80
C THR A 42 -6.92 13.66 21.57
N ASP A 43 -6.75 14.60 20.63
CA ASP A 43 -7.76 15.60 20.28
C ASP A 43 -8.76 15.01 19.26
N PRO A 44 -10.03 14.78 19.63
CA PRO A 44 -11.03 14.19 18.74
C PRO A 44 -11.30 15.07 17.51
N THR A 45 -11.11 16.39 17.58
CA THR A 45 -11.37 17.28 16.44
C THR A 45 -10.33 17.12 15.32
N VAL A 46 -9.07 16.88 15.69
CA VAL A 46 -7.96 16.60 14.76
C VAL A 46 -8.16 15.23 14.09
N THR A 47 -8.61 14.25 14.88
CA THR A 47 -8.94 12.91 14.39
C THR A 47 -10.10 12.92 13.40
N ASP A 48 -11.20 13.59 13.74
CA ASP A 48 -12.39 13.67 12.88
C ASP A 48 -12.04 14.35 11.54
N ARG A 49 -11.30 15.47 11.58
CA ARG A 49 -10.84 16.16 10.37
C ARG A 49 -9.94 15.30 9.48
N PHE A 50 -9.02 14.54 10.08
CA PHE A 50 -8.17 13.64 9.31
C PHE A 50 -8.98 12.53 8.63
N LEU A 51 -9.95 11.95 9.35
CA LEU A 51 -10.77 10.88 8.81
C LEU A 51 -11.62 11.36 7.63
N GLU A 52 -12.20 12.57 7.72
CA GLU A 52 -12.93 13.20 6.62
C GLU A 52 -12.04 13.42 5.39
N GLU A 53 -10.85 14.02 5.57
CA GLU A 53 -9.88 14.25 4.49
C GLU A 53 -9.36 12.92 3.90
N PHE A 54 -9.17 11.90 4.75
CA PHE A 54 -8.75 10.57 4.33
C PHE A 54 -9.82 9.87 3.50
N ILE A 55 -11.09 9.93 3.91
CA ILE A 55 -12.21 9.37 3.14
C ILE A 55 -12.36 10.12 1.81
N GLN A 56 -12.18 11.44 1.79
CA GLN A 56 -12.15 12.22 0.55
C GLN A 56 -10.98 11.79 -0.36
N ALA A 57 -9.79 11.56 0.21
CA ALA A 57 -8.64 11.06 -0.52
C ALA A 57 -8.89 9.68 -1.15
N LEU A 58 -9.51 8.76 -0.40
CA LEU A 58 -9.88 7.44 -0.92
C LEU A 58 -10.89 7.54 -2.07
N ARG A 59 -11.95 8.36 -1.90
CA ARG A 59 -12.99 8.55 -2.93
C ARG A 59 -12.40 9.09 -4.23
N THR A 60 -11.57 10.12 -4.15
CA THR A 60 -10.94 10.74 -5.33
C THR A 60 -9.88 9.83 -5.95
N ALA A 61 -9.14 9.07 -5.15
CA ALA A 61 -8.21 8.07 -5.67
C ALA A 61 -8.95 6.98 -6.47
N TRP A 62 -10.09 6.53 -5.98
CA TRP A 62 -10.91 5.52 -6.64
C TRP A 62 -11.55 5.96 -7.95
N GLU A 63 -11.79 7.26 -8.16
CA GLU A 63 -12.23 7.78 -9.46
C GLU A 63 -11.22 7.49 -10.58
N ASN A 64 -9.95 7.22 -10.21
CA ASN A 64 -8.86 6.92 -11.14
C ASN A 64 -8.48 5.43 -11.18
N ILE A 65 -9.24 4.55 -10.51
CA ILE A 65 -8.99 3.10 -10.48
C ILE A 65 -10.18 2.38 -11.13
N GLU A 66 -9.93 1.72 -12.26
CA GLU A 66 -10.92 0.93 -13.01
C GLU A 66 -10.58 -0.56 -12.91
N PRO A 67 -11.40 -1.36 -12.21
CA PRO A 67 -11.12 -2.79 -12.09
C PRO A 67 -11.33 -3.56 -13.39
N GLU A 68 -10.33 -4.33 -13.82
CA GLU A 68 -10.39 -5.15 -15.05
C GLU A 68 -11.44 -6.28 -14.96
N ASP A 69 -11.76 -6.76 -13.76
CA ASP A 69 -12.65 -7.91 -13.53
C ASP A 69 -14.16 -7.57 -13.55
N VAL A 70 -14.55 -6.33 -13.91
CA VAL A 70 -15.98 -5.91 -13.98
C VAL A 70 -16.73 -6.62 -15.11
N ASP A 71 -16.01 -7.16 -16.09
CA ASP A 71 -16.58 -7.78 -17.30
C ASP A 71 -17.42 -9.04 -17.07
N ARG A 72 -17.39 -9.63 -15.87
CA ARG A 72 -18.20 -10.84 -15.58
C ARG A 72 -19.52 -10.59 -14.86
N ASP A 73 -19.66 -9.51 -14.08
CA ASP A 73 -20.93 -9.20 -13.41
C ASP A 73 -21.02 -7.73 -12.92
N PRO A 74 -21.32 -6.76 -13.80
CA PRO A 74 -21.38 -5.33 -13.46
C PRO A 74 -22.44 -5.00 -12.38
N ALA A 75 -23.51 -5.79 -12.32
CA ALA A 75 -24.59 -5.63 -11.36
C ALA A 75 -24.11 -5.87 -9.91
N ILE A 76 -23.16 -6.78 -9.74
CA ILE A 76 -22.50 -7.07 -8.47
C ILE A 76 -21.63 -5.88 -8.03
N ALA A 77 -20.83 -5.30 -8.93
CA ALA A 77 -19.98 -4.14 -8.60
C ALA A 77 -20.82 -2.91 -8.17
N LEU A 78 -21.97 -2.69 -8.81
CA LEU A 78 -22.87 -1.57 -8.53
C LEU A 78 -23.55 -1.67 -7.15
N ILE A 79 -23.85 -2.89 -6.68
CA ILE A 79 -24.52 -3.15 -5.39
C ILE A 79 -23.50 -3.28 -4.25
N MET A 80 -22.27 -3.70 -4.55
CA MET A 80 -21.21 -3.99 -3.56
C MET A 80 -20.33 -2.76 -3.21
N GLY A 81 -20.31 -1.70 -4.01
CA GLY A 81 -19.41 -0.57 -3.74
C GLY A 81 -17.92 -0.93 -3.94
N GLN A 82 -17.02 -0.16 -3.33
CA GLN A 82 -15.57 -0.26 -3.55
C GLN A 82 -14.90 -0.93 -2.34
N PRO A 83 -14.48 -2.21 -2.46
CA PRO A 83 -13.77 -2.90 -1.39
C PRO A 83 -12.34 -2.40 -1.25
N ILE A 84 -11.85 -2.35 -0.01
CA ILE A 84 -10.43 -2.13 0.30
C ILE A 84 -9.91 -3.35 1.04
N ALA A 85 -8.82 -3.92 0.54
CA ALA A 85 -8.00 -4.87 1.25
C ALA A 85 -6.80 -4.17 1.88
N VAL A 86 -6.54 -4.46 3.16
CA VAL A 86 -5.32 -4.05 3.85
C VAL A 86 -4.30 -5.17 3.69
N VAL A 87 -3.20 -4.90 3.00
CA VAL A 87 -2.15 -5.88 2.73
C VAL A 87 -0.79 -5.37 3.18
N ARG A 88 0.11 -6.29 3.52
CA ARG A 88 1.51 -6.01 3.76
C ARG A 88 2.32 -6.48 2.57
N ALA A 89 3.16 -5.61 2.02
CA ALA A 89 3.99 -5.92 0.85
C ALA A 89 5.45 -5.56 1.12
N THR A 90 6.36 -6.33 0.50
CA THR A 90 7.80 -6.13 0.63
C THR A 90 8.39 -5.79 -0.73
N LEU A 91 9.22 -4.75 -0.76
CA LEU A 91 9.99 -4.30 -1.91
C LEU A 91 11.45 -4.75 -1.72
N ASN A 92 11.99 -5.48 -2.69
CA ASN A 92 13.40 -5.90 -2.65
C ASN A 92 13.96 -6.07 -4.06
N LEU A 93 15.29 -5.93 -4.19
CA LEU A 93 16.05 -6.28 -5.39
C LEU A 93 16.98 -7.45 -5.07
N GLN A 94 16.99 -8.43 -5.96
CA GLN A 94 17.77 -9.65 -5.78
C GLN A 94 18.50 -9.99 -7.07
N LEU A 95 19.68 -10.60 -6.91
CA LEU A 95 20.44 -11.14 -8.03
C LEU A 95 20.02 -12.57 -8.31
N GLN A 96 20.05 -12.92 -9.59
CA GLN A 96 19.98 -14.31 -10.00
C GLN A 96 21.38 -14.95 -9.91
N GLY A 97 21.77 -15.36 -8.71
CA GLY A 97 23.08 -15.95 -8.43
C GLY A 97 24.05 -14.97 -7.78
N GLN A 98 25.35 -15.24 -7.94
CA GLN A 98 26.40 -14.42 -7.34
C GLN A 98 26.56 -13.07 -8.04
N PRO A 99 27.06 -12.05 -7.33
CA PRO A 99 27.37 -10.76 -7.93
C PRO A 99 28.38 -10.87 -9.08
N ALA A 100 28.21 -9.99 -10.07
CA ALA A 100 29.18 -9.85 -11.15
C ALA A 100 30.50 -9.32 -10.60
N ILE A 101 31.58 -10.04 -10.89
CA ILE A 101 32.92 -9.68 -10.44
C ILE A 101 33.67 -8.90 -11.52
N ASN A 102 34.63 -8.08 -11.09
CA ASN A 102 35.56 -7.41 -11.97
C ASN A 102 36.47 -8.45 -12.67
N GLN A 103 36.57 -8.35 -14.00
CA GLN A 103 37.30 -9.31 -14.85
C GLN A 103 38.72 -8.83 -15.24
N ASP A 104 39.17 -7.67 -14.74
CA ASP A 104 40.52 -7.17 -15.03
C ASP A 104 41.61 -8.05 -14.41
N TRP A 105 42.69 -8.29 -15.17
CA TRP A 105 43.77 -9.19 -14.74
C TRP A 105 44.53 -8.67 -13.51
N SER A 106 44.66 -7.34 -13.39
CA SER A 106 45.26 -6.70 -12.22
C SER A 106 44.43 -6.93 -10.95
N VAL A 107 43.11 -6.82 -11.07
CA VAL A 107 42.15 -7.03 -9.98
C VAL A 107 42.10 -8.51 -9.63
N PHE A 108 42.07 -9.41 -10.62
CA PHE A 108 42.12 -10.85 -10.38
C PHE A 108 43.35 -11.27 -9.56
N ARG A 109 44.53 -10.70 -9.83
CA ARG A 109 45.74 -10.98 -9.03
C ARG A 109 45.57 -10.55 -7.57
N GLN A 110 44.95 -9.40 -7.32
CA GLN A 110 44.66 -8.93 -5.97
C GLN A 110 43.62 -9.82 -5.29
N ASP A 111 42.60 -10.25 -6.02
CA ASP A 111 41.54 -11.13 -5.53
C ASP A 111 42.07 -12.50 -5.07
N LEU A 112 43.18 -13.00 -5.62
CA LEU A 112 43.84 -14.22 -5.13
C LEU A 112 44.39 -14.08 -3.70
N GLU A 113 44.62 -12.85 -3.24
CA GLU A 113 45.09 -12.54 -1.89
C GLU A 113 43.93 -12.10 -0.96
N ARG A 114 42.73 -11.86 -1.50
CA ARG A 114 41.53 -11.44 -0.76
C ARG A 114 40.63 -12.63 -0.44
N THR A 115 39.76 -12.44 0.55
CA THR A 115 38.70 -13.41 0.89
C THR A 115 37.49 -13.32 -0.04
N GLU A 116 37.31 -12.17 -0.69
CA GLU A 116 36.17 -11.87 -1.56
C GLU A 116 36.65 -11.30 -2.90
N ARG A 117 35.83 -11.49 -3.94
CA ARG A 117 36.10 -10.99 -5.29
C ARG A 117 35.61 -9.55 -5.42
N GLU A 118 36.37 -8.70 -6.08
CA GLU A 118 35.96 -7.32 -6.36
C GLU A 118 34.72 -7.28 -7.26
N THR A 119 33.71 -6.50 -6.87
CA THR A 119 32.45 -6.33 -7.63
C THR A 119 32.28 -4.89 -8.10
N ASN A 120 33.21 -3.99 -7.78
CA ASN A 120 33.06 -2.54 -7.97
C ASN A 120 31.85 -1.96 -7.21
N GLN A 121 31.40 -2.64 -6.14
CA GLN A 121 30.29 -2.22 -5.28
C GLN A 121 28.97 -1.99 -6.03
N PHE A 122 28.77 -2.67 -7.17
CA PHE A 122 27.54 -2.45 -7.96
C PHE A 122 26.28 -2.84 -7.18
N GLU A 123 26.40 -3.73 -6.19
CA GLU A 123 25.31 -4.15 -5.30
C GLU A 123 24.81 -3.03 -4.39
N GLN A 124 25.58 -1.94 -4.26
CA GLN A 124 25.23 -0.73 -3.51
C GLN A 124 24.58 0.34 -4.38
N VAL A 125 24.48 0.13 -5.69
CA VAL A 125 23.81 1.07 -6.60
C VAL A 125 22.33 1.15 -6.23
N GLN A 126 21.85 2.37 -6.03
CA GLN A 126 20.48 2.66 -5.69
C GLN A 126 19.63 2.73 -6.95
N PHE A 127 18.62 1.88 -7.02
CA PHE A 127 17.61 1.93 -8.06
C PHE A 127 16.31 2.50 -7.50
N PRO A 128 15.70 3.50 -8.16
CA PRO A 128 14.41 4.00 -7.76
C PRO A 128 13.33 2.96 -8.07
N ILE A 129 12.45 2.71 -7.11
CA ILE A 129 11.24 1.92 -7.23
C ILE A 129 10.05 2.82 -6.91
N ARG A 130 9.06 2.82 -7.78
CA ARG A 130 7.78 3.50 -7.58
C ARG A 130 6.68 2.45 -7.47
N LEU A 131 5.93 2.52 -6.38
CA LEU A 131 4.75 1.69 -6.17
C LEU A 131 3.53 2.39 -6.76
N GLY A 132 2.74 1.64 -7.53
CA GLY A 132 1.59 2.13 -8.27
C GLY A 132 1.97 2.87 -9.55
N ASP A 133 1.10 2.77 -10.56
CA ASP A 133 1.15 3.60 -11.76
C ASP A 133 -0.17 4.34 -12.01
N TYR A 134 -0.27 5.58 -11.53
CA TYR A 134 -1.46 6.43 -11.68
C TYR A 134 -1.85 6.71 -13.15
N ARG A 135 -1.00 6.37 -14.13
CA ARG A 135 -1.32 6.47 -15.56
C ARG A 135 -1.99 5.20 -16.11
N LYS A 136 -2.02 4.12 -15.33
CA LYS A 136 -2.73 2.88 -15.63
C LYS A 136 -3.95 2.81 -14.72
N LEU A 137 -5.14 2.96 -15.31
CA LEU A 137 -6.41 2.83 -14.58
C LEU A 137 -6.56 1.47 -13.90
N SER A 138 -5.89 0.43 -14.42
CA SER A 138 -5.90 -0.90 -13.81
C SER A 138 -4.92 -1.10 -12.64
N ASP A 139 -4.33 -0.03 -12.11
CA ASP A 139 -3.55 -0.09 -10.88
C ASP A 139 -4.42 0.03 -9.63
N GLY A 140 -4.51 -1.07 -8.90
CA GLY A 140 -5.30 -1.22 -7.69
C GLY A 140 -4.82 -0.52 -6.45
N LEU A 141 -3.67 0.14 -6.51
CA LEU A 141 -3.10 0.80 -5.34
C LEU A 141 -3.86 2.08 -5.03
N VAL A 142 -4.60 2.06 -3.92
CA VAL A 142 -5.27 3.26 -3.41
C VAL A 142 -4.27 4.11 -2.64
N GLY A 143 -3.53 3.49 -1.72
CA GLY A 143 -2.50 4.17 -0.96
C GLY A 143 -1.70 3.24 -0.06
N TYR A 144 -0.70 3.76 0.65
CA TYR A 144 0.14 2.96 1.54
C TYR A 144 0.79 3.79 2.64
N TRP A 145 1.14 3.11 3.73
CA TRP A 145 2.05 3.59 4.76
C TRP A 145 3.40 2.91 4.62
N LEU A 146 4.46 3.63 4.96
CA LEU A 146 5.79 3.05 5.12
C LEU A 146 5.85 2.32 6.46
N GLU A 147 6.55 1.20 6.51
CA GLU A 147 6.83 0.49 7.76
C GLU A 147 8.30 0.65 8.16
N ASP A 148 8.53 0.90 9.46
CA ASP A 148 9.86 0.81 10.05
C ASP A 148 10.24 -0.65 10.39
N ASP A 149 11.47 -0.86 10.85
CA ASP A 149 11.98 -2.20 11.22
C ASP A 149 11.21 -2.84 12.40
N ALA A 150 10.50 -2.06 13.22
CA ALA A 150 9.61 -2.54 14.27
C ALA A 150 8.16 -2.79 13.76
N GLY A 151 7.91 -2.47 12.49
CA GLY A 151 6.62 -2.55 11.80
C GLY A 151 5.64 -1.43 12.19
N ASN A 152 6.10 -0.34 12.79
CA ASN A 152 5.27 0.84 13.00
C ASN A 152 5.01 1.52 11.65
N LEU A 153 3.79 2.03 11.49
CA LEU A 153 3.39 2.75 10.29
C LEU A 153 3.88 4.20 10.37
N SER A 154 4.28 4.76 9.23
CA SER A 154 4.53 6.19 9.11
C SER A 154 3.29 7.00 9.50
N GLN A 155 3.50 8.18 10.08
CA GLN A 155 2.38 9.10 10.37
C GLN A 155 1.66 9.57 9.10
N GLN A 156 2.39 9.63 7.98
CA GLN A 156 1.86 9.99 6.68
C GLN A 156 1.38 8.75 5.92
N VAL A 157 0.23 8.89 5.26
CA VAL A 157 -0.26 7.97 4.24
C VAL A 157 0.00 8.55 2.85
N TYR A 158 0.50 7.73 1.94
CA TYR A 158 0.74 8.10 0.55
C TYR A 158 -0.46 7.65 -0.29
N ILE A 159 -1.22 8.60 -0.83
CA ILE A 159 -2.39 8.37 -1.69
C ILE A 159 -2.16 9.17 -2.97
N ALA A 160 -1.27 8.66 -3.82
CA ALA A 160 -0.76 9.39 -4.97
C ALA A 160 -1.84 9.77 -6.02
N GLN A 161 -2.97 9.07 -6.02
CA GLN A 161 -4.08 9.30 -6.94
C GLN A 161 -5.13 10.28 -6.40
N ALA A 162 -5.03 10.70 -5.13
CA ALA A 162 -5.98 11.62 -4.53
C ALA A 162 -5.82 13.05 -5.06
N GLN A 163 -6.95 13.77 -5.12
CA GLN A 163 -7.03 15.16 -5.57
C GLN A 163 -7.85 15.99 -4.58
N GLY A 164 -7.52 17.28 -4.46
CA GLY A 164 -8.32 18.22 -3.66
C GLY A 164 -8.31 17.97 -2.15
N VAL A 165 -7.29 17.28 -1.64
CA VAL A 165 -7.10 16.97 -0.21
C VAL A 165 -5.95 17.81 0.34
N ASN A 166 -6.13 18.39 1.52
CA ASN A 166 -5.11 19.21 2.17
C ASN A 166 -4.99 18.86 3.65
N HIS A 167 -4.17 17.85 3.94
CA HIS A 167 -3.90 17.38 5.29
C HIS A 167 -2.44 16.97 5.43
N GLU A 168 -1.77 17.33 6.53
CA GLU A 168 -0.32 17.08 6.74
C GLU A 168 0.06 15.59 6.74
N ARG A 169 -0.89 14.74 7.17
CA ARG A 169 -0.78 13.28 7.17
C ARG A 169 -1.10 12.62 5.83
N ILE A 170 -1.59 13.33 4.82
CA ILE A 170 -1.96 12.76 3.52
C ILE A 170 -1.05 13.34 2.44
N VAL A 171 -0.24 12.48 1.84
CA VAL A 171 0.72 12.86 0.80
C VAL A 171 0.20 12.38 -0.54
N THR A 172 -0.07 13.31 -1.45
CA THR A 172 -0.60 13.04 -2.80
C THR A 172 0.51 12.90 -3.86
N THR A 173 1.78 13.06 -3.46
CA THR A 173 2.91 12.80 -4.34
C THR A 173 3.42 11.37 -4.16
N PRO A 174 3.73 10.63 -5.24
CA PRO A 174 4.31 9.30 -5.13
C PRO A 174 5.62 9.30 -4.34
N HIS A 175 5.78 8.36 -3.40
CA HIS A 175 7.07 8.11 -2.76
C HIS A 175 7.99 7.34 -3.73
N LEU A 176 9.24 7.77 -3.87
CA LEU A 176 10.27 7.01 -4.57
C LEU A 176 11.10 6.24 -3.53
N PHE A 177 10.97 4.93 -3.57
CA PHE A 177 11.81 4.02 -2.80
C PHE A 177 13.17 3.90 -3.48
N TYR A 178 14.25 3.90 -2.72
CA TYR A 178 15.58 3.60 -3.22
C TYR A 178 16.06 2.29 -2.63
N GLN A 179 16.27 1.30 -3.50
CA GLN A 179 16.66 -0.05 -3.12
C GLN A 179 17.99 -0.40 -3.78
N THR A 180 18.85 -1.08 -3.04
CA THR A 180 20.05 -1.72 -3.57
C THR A 180 19.90 -3.23 -3.46
N VAL A 181 20.78 -3.99 -4.12
CA VAL A 181 20.81 -5.45 -3.97
C VAL A 181 21.24 -5.85 -2.55
N GLN A 182 22.13 -5.06 -1.94
CA GLN A 182 22.71 -5.35 -0.64
C GLN A 182 21.82 -4.89 0.54
N ALA A 183 20.96 -3.89 0.33
CA ALA A 183 20.13 -3.32 1.38
C ALA A 183 19.03 -4.29 1.83
N ALA A 184 18.59 -4.14 3.08
CA ALA A 184 17.44 -4.87 3.60
C ALA A 184 16.16 -4.54 2.79
N PRO A 185 15.20 -5.48 2.70
CA PRO A 185 13.92 -5.23 2.06
C PRO A 185 13.14 -4.12 2.76
N GLN A 186 12.46 -3.28 1.98
CA GLN A 186 11.58 -2.23 2.49
C GLN A 186 10.14 -2.76 2.56
N VAL A 187 9.41 -2.43 3.61
CA VAL A 187 8.06 -2.94 3.84
C VAL A 187 7.05 -1.81 3.83
N VAL A 188 5.87 -2.09 3.28
CA VAL A 188 4.73 -1.18 3.26
C VAL A 188 3.46 -1.90 3.68
N THR A 189 2.57 -1.17 4.35
CA THR A 189 1.18 -1.57 4.50
C THR A 189 0.35 -0.80 3.48
N ALA A 190 -0.25 -1.50 2.53
CA ALA A 190 -0.98 -0.93 1.41
C ALA A 190 -2.50 -1.16 1.52
N LEU A 191 -3.24 -0.18 1.03
CA LEU A 191 -4.67 -0.22 0.76
C LEU A 191 -4.85 -0.48 -0.74
N ILE A 192 -5.46 -1.62 -1.06
CA ILE A 192 -5.59 -2.06 -2.45
C ILE A 192 -7.03 -2.47 -2.75
N ASP A 193 -7.48 -2.24 -3.99
CA ASP A 193 -8.68 -2.93 -4.48
C ASP A 193 -8.32 -4.39 -4.80
N PRO A 194 -8.85 -5.38 -4.07
CA PRO A 194 -8.48 -6.79 -4.24
C PRO A 194 -8.81 -7.37 -5.63
N ARG A 195 -9.63 -6.68 -6.43
CA ARG A 195 -10.06 -7.11 -7.77
C ARG A 195 -9.08 -6.69 -8.86
N THR A 196 -8.01 -5.99 -8.49
CA THR A 196 -7.07 -5.36 -9.43
C THR A 196 -5.63 -5.73 -9.12
N LYS A 197 -4.75 -5.47 -10.07
CA LYS A 197 -3.31 -5.68 -9.93
C LYS A 197 -2.65 -4.42 -9.37
N VAL A 198 -1.62 -4.59 -8.56
CA VAL A 198 -0.76 -3.50 -8.11
C VAL A 198 0.56 -3.59 -8.83
N HIS A 199 1.03 -2.48 -9.41
CA HIS A 199 2.28 -2.46 -10.14
C HIS A 199 3.42 -1.85 -9.32
N ALA A 200 4.63 -2.32 -9.56
CA ALA A 200 5.87 -1.70 -9.10
C ALA A 200 6.78 -1.46 -10.33
N VAL A 201 7.19 -0.21 -10.51
CA VAL A 201 8.08 0.21 -11.60
C VAL A 201 9.45 0.51 -11.03
N ALA A 202 10.49 -0.17 -11.52
CA ALA A 202 11.87 0.06 -11.13
C ALA A 202 12.67 0.67 -12.27
N GLY A 203 13.73 1.40 -11.96
CA GLY A 203 14.62 2.00 -12.96
C GLY A 203 15.49 1.03 -13.76
N ILE A 204 15.48 -0.27 -13.42
CA ILE A 204 16.43 -1.26 -13.96
C ILE A 204 15.80 -2.56 -14.49
N VAL A 205 14.63 -2.95 -13.98
CA VAL A 205 13.92 -4.16 -14.38
C VAL A 205 12.53 -3.82 -14.93
N PRO A 206 11.94 -4.69 -15.78
CA PRO A 206 10.56 -4.52 -16.23
C PRO A 206 9.57 -4.39 -15.07
N THR A 207 8.47 -3.67 -15.29
CA THR A 207 7.38 -3.52 -14.32
C THR A 207 6.94 -4.89 -13.80
N LYS A 208 6.81 -5.00 -12.47
CA LYS A 208 6.25 -6.16 -11.79
C LYS A 208 4.83 -5.86 -11.34
N ASP A 209 3.96 -6.86 -11.38
CA ASP A 209 2.61 -6.79 -10.83
C ASP A 209 2.36 -7.90 -9.81
N ILE A 210 1.53 -7.59 -8.82
CA ILE A 210 0.99 -8.55 -7.86
C ILE A 210 -0.53 -8.44 -7.85
N SER A 211 -1.20 -9.57 -7.62
CA SER A 211 -2.65 -9.65 -7.47
C SER A 211 -2.99 -10.53 -6.27
N ILE A 212 -4.07 -10.22 -5.56
CA ILE A 212 -4.61 -11.13 -4.55
C ILE A 212 -5.40 -12.23 -5.27
N PRO A 213 -5.08 -13.53 -5.07
CA PRO A 213 -5.90 -14.62 -5.58
C PRO A 213 -7.36 -14.53 -5.11
N LYS A 214 -8.32 -14.83 -5.99
CA LYS A 214 -9.75 -14.63 -5.76
C LYS A 214 -10.26 -15.38 -4.53
N GLU A 215 -9.67 -16.53 -4.26
CA GLU A 215 -10.04 -17.41 -3.14
C GLU A 215 -9.83 -16.72 -1.78
N HIS A 216 -8.98 -15.70 -1.70
CA HIS A 216 -8.69 -14.99 -0.46
C HIS A 216 -9.67 -13.87 -0.12
N TYR A 217 -10.46 -13.39 -1.08
CA TYR A 217 -11.35 -12.24 -0.84
C TYR A 217 -12.82 -12.48 -1.21
N VAL A 218 -13.14 -13.44 -2.07
CA VAL A 218 -14.51 -13.65 -2.56
C VAL A 218 -15.50 -13.92 -1.41
N ASP A 219 -15.15 -14.77 -0.45
CA ASP A 219 -16.05 -15.10 0.66
C ASP A 219 -16.15 -13.98 1.71
N ALA A 220 -15.07 -13.23 1.89
CA ALA A 220 -15.07 -12.03 2.73
C ALA A 220 -16.02 -10.96 2.16
N LEU A 221 -15.96 -10.72 0.84
CA LEU A 221 -16.87 -9.79 0.16
C LEU A 221 -18.34 -10.22 0.29
N LYS A 222 -18.66 -11.49 0.03
CA LYS A 222 -20.03 -12.01 0.22
C LYS A 222 -20.56 -11.75 1.64
N THR A 223 -19.70 -11.81 2.65
CA THR A 223 -20.07 -11.60 4.06
C THR A 223 -20.35 -10.13 4.33
N ILE A 224 -19.48 -9.23 3.88
CA ILE A 224 -19.64 -7.78 4.05
C ILE A 224 -20.98 -7.29 3.45
N PHE A 225 -21.37 -7.81 2.30
CA PHE A 225 -22.59 -7.38 1.61
C PHE A 225 -23.89 -7.97 2.14
N LYS A 226 -23.83 -9.05 2.93
CA LYS A 226 -25.02 -9.59 3.62
C LYS A 226 -25.56 -8.65 4.70
N PHE A 227 -24.72 -7.76 5.26
CA PHE A 227 -25.12 -6.85 6.35
C PHE A 227 -25.71 -5.52 5.87
N ARG A 228 -25.91 -5.34 4.56
CA ARG A 228 -26.39 -4.07 3.97
C ARG A 228 -27.88 -4.05 3.62
N PHE A 229 -28.63 -5.11 3.94
CA PHE A 229 -30.07 -5.24 3.69
C PHE A 229 -30.82 -5.63 4.96
#